data_AF-A0A822FB21-F1
#
_entry.id   AF-A0A822FB21-F1
#
_cell.length_a   1.000
_cell.length_b   1.000
_cell.length_c   1.000
_cell.angle_alpha   90.00
_cell.angle_beta   90.00
_cell.angle_gamma   90.00
#
_symmetry.space_group_name_H-M   'P 1'
#
loop_
_entity.id
_entity.type
_entity.pdbx_description
1 polymer ?
#
loop_
_entity_poly.entity_id
_entity_poly.type
_entity_poly.pdbx_seq_one_letter_code
_entity_poly.pdbx_strand_id
1 'polypeptide(L)'
;ILSSTENVLSDTTNETKLLRSSAVWQYAVRDDNRNYATCCLCPDNKRISTNNGSTTTLRKHLIAKHNKLDLILPNSKRKHNKTLFNPIKKQQLHHMLIGCIIRDGRTFNDFEKAGIKKILQVLVP
;
A
#
# COMPACT_ATOMS: atom_id res chain seq x y z
N ILE A 1 -15.66 -58.61 9.22
CA ILE A 1 -14.23 -58.35 9.51
C ILE A 1 -13.75 -57.36 8.47
N LEU A 2 -13.49 -56.11 8.89
CA LEU A 2 -12.59 -55.07 8.31
C LEU A 2 -12.82 -54.68 6.82
N SER A 3 -12.73 -53.44 6.36
CA SER A 3 -12.31 -52.16 6.91
C SER A 3 -12.72 -51.08 5.90
N SER A 4 -13.12 -49.91 6.40
CA SER A 4 -13.03 -48.64 5.67
C SER A 4 -11.59 -48.40 5.19
N THR A 5 -11.42 -47.73 4.06
CA THR A 5 -10.41 -46.65 3.93
C THR A 5 -10.79 -45.72 2.78
N GLU A 6 -10.98 -44.47 3.15
CA GLU A 6 -10.97 -43.27 2.33
C GLU A 6 -9.65 -43.20 1.54
N ASN A 7 -9.69 -42.71 0.30
CA ASN A 7 -8.47 -42.26 -0.37
C ASN A 7 -8.67 -40.83 -0.86
N VAL A 8 -8.34 -39.92 0.05
CA VAL A 8 -8.06 -38.50 -0.18
C VAL A 8 -6.75 -38.43 -0.97
N LEU A 9 -6.78 -37.89 -2.18
CA LEU A 9 -5.56 -37.46 -2.87
C LEU A 9 -5.75 -36.05 -3.41
N SER A 10 -5.54 -35.09 -2.52
CA SER A 10 -5.13 -33.73 -2.85
C SER A 10 -3.68 -33.76 -3.31
N ASP A 11 -3.36 -33.22 -4.50
CA ASP A 11 -2.04 -32.63 -4.66
C ASP A 11 -1.91 -31.51 -5.69
N THR A 12 -1.17 -30.49 -5.23
CA THR A 12 -0.20 -29.66 -5.95
C THR A 12 -0.57 -28.97 -7.27
N THR A 13 -1.23 -27.82 -7.17
CA THR A 13 -0.85 -26.67 -8.02
C THR A 13 -0.87 -25.40 -7.17
N ASN A 14 0.30 -24.83 -6.81
CA ASN A 14 0.50 -23.37 -6.62
C ASN A 14 1.87 -22.99 -6.00
N GLU A 15 2.98 -23.64 -6.41
CA GLU A 15 4.29 -23.37 -5.79
C GLU A 15 5.05 -22.12 -6.32
N THR A 16 4.53 -21.36 -7.29
CA THR A 16 5.32 -20.30 -7.98
C THR A 16 4.83 -18.86 -7.84
N LYS A 17 3.93 -18.52 -6.91
CA LYS A 17 3.46 -17.12 -6.68
C LYS A 17 3.87 -16.45 -5.35
N LEU A 18 4.60 -17.13 -4.47
CA LEU A 18 4.69 -16.75 -3.05
C LEU A 18 5.67 -15.61 -2.70
N LEU A 19 6.52 -15.15 -3.62
CA LEU A 19 7.57 -14.15 -3.28
C LEU A 19 7.11 -12.68 -3.25
N ARG A 20 5.88 -12.36 -3.65
CA ARG A 20 5.35 -10.98 -3.62
C ARG A 20 4.12 -10.77 -2.73
N SER A 21 3.53 -11.84 -2.18
CA SER A 21 2.39 -11.72 -1.28
C SER A 21 2.89 -11.58 0.17
N SER A 22 2.42 -10.57 0.89
CA SER A 22 2.71 -10.46 2.33
C SER A 22 2.29 -11.73 3.06
N ALA A 23 3.04 -12.15 4.08
CA ALA A 23 2.76 -13.32 4.93
C ALA A 23 1.31 -13.38 5.47
N VAL A 24 0.65 -12.22 5.61
CA VAL A 24 -0.77 -12.08 5.98
C VAL A 24 -1.70 -12.92 5.08
N TRP A 25 -1.39 -13.09 3.79
CA TRP A 25 -2.24 -13.82 2.83
C TRP A 25 -2.17 -15.35 2.96
N GLN A 26 -1.29 -15.88 3.82
CA GLN A 26 -1.29 -17.31 4.16
C GLN A 26 -2.51 -17.70 5.02
N TYR A 27 -3.15 -16.72 5.67
CA TYR A 27 -4.23 -16.94 6.63
C TYR A 27 -5.59 -16.42 6.15
N ALA A 28 -5.66 -15.91 4.91
CA ALA A 28 -6.86 -15.30 4.38
C ALA A 28 -6.92 -15.41 2.85
N VAL A 29 -8.13 -15.59 2.34
CA VAL A 29 -8.41 -15.69 0.90
C VAL A 29 -9.07 -14.40 0.44
N ARG A 30 -8.71 -13.91 -0.75
CA ARG A 30 -9.36 -12.75 -1.37
C ARG A 30 -10.72 -13.17 -1.91
N ASP A 31 -11.71 -12.33 -1.66
CA ASP A 31 -13.03 -12.45 -2.26
C ASP A 31 -12.99 -11.98 -3.72
N ASP A 32 -13.99 -12.33 -4.53
CA ASP A 32 -14.12 -11.88 -5.92
C ASP A 32 -14.17 -10.35 -5.99
N ASN A 33 -14.82 -9.75 -5.01
CA ASN A 33 -14.72 -8.34 -4.75
C ASN A 33 -13.42 -8.03 -4.01
N ARG A 34 -12.43 -7.50 -4.75
CA ARG A 34 -11.07 -7.14 -4.27
C ARG A 34 -11.02 -6.22 -3.05
N ASN A 35 -12.15 -5.67 -2.64
CA ASN A 35 -12.31 -4.86 -1.44
C ASN A 35 -12.54 -5.69 -0.17
N TYR A 36 -12.59 -7.02 -0.27
CA TYR A 36 -12.82 -7.91 0.85
C TYR A 36 -11.87 -9.12 0.84
N ALA A 37 -11.61 -9.63 2.03
CA ALA A 37 -10.87 -10.86 2.26
C ALA A 37 -11.56 -11.67 3.37
N THR A 38 -11.53 -12.98 3.25
CA THR A 38 -12.12 -13.93 4.19
C THR A 38 -11.01 -14.54 5.05
N CYS A 39 -11.13 -14.43 6.36
CA CYS A 39 -10.17 -15.04 7.30
C CYS A 39 -10.48 -16.52 7.47
N CYS A 40 -9.52 -17.40 7.17
CA CYS A 40 -9.68 -18.85 7.27
C CYS A 40 -9.47 -19.40 8.69
N LEU A 41 -9.00 -18.57 9.62
CA LEU A 41 -8.77 -18.96 11.01
C LEU A 41 -9.98 -18.67 11.91
N CYS A 42 -10.93 -17.86 11.43
CA CYS A 42 -12.18 -17.61 12.14
C CYS A 42 -13.13 -18.79 11.94
N PRO A 43 -13.84 -19.24 12.99
CA PRO A 43 -14.82 -20.32 12.87
C PRO A 43 -15.93 -20.00 11.85
N ASP A 44 -16.33 -18.72 11.77
CA ASP A 44 -17.39 -18.28 10.85
C ASP A 44 -16.85 -17.78 9.49
N ASN A 45 -15.58 -18.03 9.15
CA ASN A 45 -14.94 -17.48 7.95
C ASN A 45 -15.18 -15.96 7.81
N LYS A 46 -14.82 -15.21 8.85
CA LYS A 46 -15.17 -13.79 8.96
C LYS A 46 -14.63 -12.98 7.77
N ARG A 47 -15.54 -12.26 7.10
CA ARG A 47 -15.23 -11.32 6.03
C ARG A 47 -14.68 -9.99 6.57
N ILE A 48 -13.59 -9.52 6.00
CA ILE A 48 -12.85 -8.33 6.41
C ILE A 48 -12.70 -7.40 5.22
N SER A 49 -12.99 -6.11 5.42
CA SER A 49 -12.79 -5.11 4.38
C SER A 49 -11.30 -4.78 4.21
N THR A 50 -10.84 -4.88 2.97
CA THR A 50 -9.48 -4.59 2.51
C THR A 50 -9.55 -3.60 1.35
N ASN A 51 -9.57 -2.30 1.64
CA ASN A 51 -9.56 -1.27 0.60
C ASN A 51 -8.34 -1.43 -0.32
N ASN A 52 -8.54 -1.62 -1.63
CA ASN A 52 -7.49 -1.85 -2.63
C ASN A 52 -6.48 -2.95 -2.26
N GLY A 53 -6.90 -4.03 -1.58
CA GLY A 53 -6.00 -5.10 -1.17
C GLY A 53 -5.01 -4.72 -0.06
N SER A 54 -5.29 -3.63 0.67
CA SER A 54 -4.55 -3.26 1.88
C SER A 54 -4.64 -4.36 2.93
N THR A 55 -3.50 -4.74 3.49
CA THR A 55 -3.41 -5.83 4.49
C THR A 55 -3.43 -5.34 5.93
N THR A 56 -3.55 -4.03 6.16
CA THR A 56 -3.43 -3.44 7.51
C THR A 56 -4.55 -3.90 8.45
N THR A 57 -5.81 -3.84 7.99
CA THR A 57 -6.98 -4.27 8.77
C THR A 57 -6.95 -5.77 9.01
N LEU A 58 -6.61 -6.54 7.97
CA LEU A 58 -6.48 -7.98 8.03
C LEU A 58 -5.38 -8.42 9.00
N ARG A 59 -4.20 -7.79 8.95
CA ARG A 59 -3.11 -8.01 9.89
C ARG A 59 -3.55 -7.74 11.33
N LYS A 60 -4.19 -6.60 11.59
CA LYS A 60 -4.70 -6.26 12.94
C LYS A 60 -5.67 -7.32 13.45
N HIS A 61 -6.55 -7.81 12.57
CA HIS A 61 -7.45 -8.90 12.90
C HIS A 61 -6.70 -10.18 13.28
N LEU A 62 -5.72 -10.61 12.48
CA LEU A 62 -4.93 -11.82 12.76
C LEU A 62 -4.14 -11.71 14.07
N ILE A 63 -3.57 -10.54 14.37
CA ILE A 63 -2.87 -10.30 15.64
C ILE A 63 -3.86 -10.37 16.82
N ALA A 64 -4.99 -9.67 16.73
CA ALA A 64 -5.91 -9.51 17.86
C ALA A 64 -6.80 -10.73 18.13
N LYS A 65 -7.16 -11.49 17.08
CA LYS A 65 -8.07 -12.65 17.20
C LYS A 65 -7.37 -14.00 17.14
N HIS A 66 -6.19 -14.06 16.52
CA HIS A 66 -5.45 -15.30 16.33
C HIS A 66 -4.03 -15.26 16.90
N ASN A 67 -3.69 -14.23 17.70
CA ASN A 67 -2.39 -14.06 18.35
C ASN A 67 -1.19 -14.24 17.39
N LYS A 68 -1.35 -13.83 16.12
CA LYS A 68 -0.31 -13.91 15.09
C LYS A 68 0.72 -12.79 15.24
N LEU A 69 1.53 -12.89 16.31
CA LEU A 69 2.59 -11.93 16.64
C LEU A 69 3.72 -11.91 15.60
N ASP A 70 3.88 -12.99 14.83
CA ASP A 70 4.76 -13.11 13.67
C ASP A 70 4.48 -12.04 12.60
N LEU A 71 3.24 -11.53 12.54
CA LEU A 71 2.83 -10.51 11.58
C LEU A 71 3.05 -9.07 12.07
N ILE A 72 3.59 -8.89 13.28
CA ILE A 72 3.93 -7.55 13.79
C ILE A 72 5.08 -7.01 12.97
N LEU A 73 4.74 -6.11 12.03
CA LEU A 73 5.74 -5.29 11.37
C LEU A 73 6.00 -4.06 12.25
N PRO A 74 7.27 -3.67 12.43
CA PRO A 74 7.57 -2.39 13.07
C PRO A 74 6.85 -1.29 12.29
N ASN A 75 6.27 -0.33 13.02
CA ASN A 75 5.59 0.81 12.43
C ASN A 75 6.63 1.65 11.68
N SER A 76 6.91 1.28 10.43
CA SER A 76 7.77 2.02 9.54
C SER A 76 7.01 3.30 9.23
N LYS A 77 7.28 4.35 10.02
CA LYS A 77 6.89 5.72 9.64
C LYS A 77 7.36 5.84 8.20
N ARG A 78 6.43 5.99 7.26
CA ARG A 78 6.78 6.22 5.85
C ARG A 78 7.77 7.38 5.88
N LYS A 79 9.05 7.09 5.60
CA LYS A 79 10.02 8.15 5.37
C LYS A 79 9.48 8.83 4.13
N HIS A 80 8.81 9.97 4.32
CA HIS A 80 8.56 10.84 3.19
C HIS A 80 9.96 11.15 2.69
N ASN A 81 10.32 10.61 1.53
CA ASN A 81 11.50 11.07 0.83
C ASN A 81 11.22 12.55 0.60
N LYS A 82 11.72 13.43 1.48
CA LYS A 82 11.81 14.84 1.17
C LYS A 82 12.69 14.81 -0.07
N THR A 83 12.11 15.05 -1.25
CA THR A 83 12.87 15.16 -2.49
C THR A 83 13.89 16.25 -2.22
N LEU A 84 15.14 15.83 -1.96
CA LEU A 84 16.25 16.74 -1.80
C LEU A 84 16.45 17.36 -3.18
N PHE A 85 15.85 18.53 -3.40
CA PHE A 85 16.01 19.24 -4.66
C PHE A 85 17.48 19.61 -4.78
N ASN A 86 18.14 19.09 -5.82
CA ASN A 86 19.49 19.50 -6.14
C ASN A 86 19.49 21.03 -6.34
N PRO A 87 20.40 21.78 -5.69
CA PRO A 87 20.39 23.24 -5.70
C PRO A 87 20.42 23.83 -7.11
N ILE A 88 21.12 23.18 -8.05
CA ILE A 88 21.18 23.60 -9.46
C ILE A 88 19.81 23.46 -10.13
N LYS A 89 19.12 22.33 -9.90
CA LYS A 89 17.77 22.10 -10.42
C LYS A 89 16.74 23.04 -9.79
N LYS A 90 16.91 23.42 -8.52
CA LYS A 90 16.08 24.43 -7.83
C LYS A 90 16.21 25.80 -8.51
N GLN A 91 17.42 26.26 -8.81
CA GLN A 91 17.65 27.53 -9.49
C GLN A 91 17.10 27.55 -10.92
N GLN A 92 17.34 26.49 -11.69
CA GLN A 92 16.79 26.35 -13.05
C GLN A 92 15.26 26.42 -13.05
N LEU A 93 14.62 25.70 -12.12
CA LEU A 93 13.16 25.69 -11.99
C LEU A 93 12.62 27.06 -11.57
N HIS A 94 13.30 27.78 -10.67
CA HIS A 94 12.93 29.14 -10.29
C HIS A 94 12.98 30.10 -11.47
N HIS A 95 14.05 30.05 -12.28
CA HIS A 95 14.18 30.88 -13.47
C HIS A 95 13.10 30.57 -14.53
N MET A 96 12.78 29.29 -14.73
CA MET A 96 11.67 28.88 -15.59
C MET A 96 10.32 29.41 -15.09
N LEU A 97 10.09 29.37 -13.78
CA LEU A 97 8.84 29.85 -13.18
C LEU A 97 8.65 31.35 -13.38
N ILE A 98 9.70 32.14 -13.12
CA ILE A 98 9.72 33.58 -13.41
C ILE A 98 9.47 33.81 -14.91
N GLY A 99 10.11 33.03 -15.77
CA GLY A 99 9.91 33.09 -17.22
C GLY A 99 8.46 32.85 -17.64
N CYS A 100 7.73 31.92 -17.01
CA CYS A 100 6.31 31.68 -17.28
C CYS A 100 5.40 32.79 -16.76
N ILE A 101 5.73 33.41 -15.63
CA ILE A 101 4.98 34.55 -15.09
C ILE A 101 5.12 35.76 -16.03
N ILE A 102 6.34 36.05 -16.48
CA ILE A 102 6.64 37.23 -17.28
C ILE A 102 6.25 37.05 -18.76
N ARG A 103 6.60 35.91 -19.39
CA ARG A 103 6.40 35.69 -20.83
C ARG A 103 5.00 35.21 -21.18
N ASP A 104 4.43 34.33 -20.36
CA ASP A 104 3.12 33.72 -20.65
C ASP A 104 1.96 34.46 -19.96
N GLY A 105 2.24 35.55 -19.24
CA GLY A 105 1.23 36.37 -18.55
C GLY A 105 0.42 35.61 -17.49
N ARG A 106 0.97 34.52 -16.95
CA ARG A 106 0.31 33.68 -15.94
C ARG A 106 0.14 34.46 -14.64
N THR A 107 -1.04 34.34 -14.03
CA THR A 107 -1.31 35.03 -12.76
C THR A 107 -0.74 34.24 -11.59
N PHE A 108 -0.35 34.92 -10.50
CA PHE A 108 0.10 34.25 -9.28
C PHE A 108 -0.94 33.25 -8.71
N ASN A 109 -2.21 33.43 -9.05
CA ASN A 109 -3.30 32.52 -8.66
C ASN A 109 -3.20 31.13 -9.32
N ASP A 110 -2.60 31.01 -10.51
CA ASP A 110 -2.34 29.71 -11.17
C ASP A 110 -1.39 28.83 -10.36
N PHE A 111 -0.55 29.46 -9.53
CA PHE A 111 0.46 28.83 -8.69
C PHE A 111 -0.01 28.54 -7.26
N GLU A 112 -1.21 29.00 -6.87
CA GLU A 112 -1.80 28.75 -5.55
C GLU A 112 -2.44 27.36 -5.41
N LYS A 113 -2.56 26.60 -6.51
CA LYS A 113 -3.06 25.22 -6.47
C LYS A 113 -2.24 24.38 -5.47
N ALA A 114 -2.93 23.62 -4.63
CA ALA A 114 -2.35 22.94 -3.45
C ALA A 114 -1.10 22.08 -3.75
N GLY A 115 -1.00 21.51 -4.96
CA GLY A 115 0.18 20.74 -5.39
C GLY A 115 1.38 21.61 -5.77
N ILE A 116 1.16 22.74 -6.45
CA ILE A 116 2.20 23.65 -6.93
C ILE A 116 2.70 24.54 -5.80
N LYS A 117 1.79 25.03 -4.94
CA LYS A 117 2.10 25.86 -3.77
C LYS A 117 3.16 25.23 -2.86
N LYS A 118 3.08 23.92 -2.61
CA LYS A 118 4.06 23.18 -1.79
C LYS A 118 5.43 23.09 -2.45
N ILE A 119 5.48 22.95 -3.77
CA ILE A 119 6.73 22.92 -4.54
C ILE A 119 7.38 24.31 -4.50
N LEU A 120 6.58 25.36 -4.69
CA LEU A 120 7.05 26.74 -4.65
C LEU A 120 7.59 27.16 -3.29
N GLN A 121 6.93 26.78 -2.19
CA GLN A 121 7.42 27.05 -0.84
C GLN A 121 8.81 26.47 -0.56
N VAL A 122 9.21 25.41 -1.27
CA VAL A 122 10.56 24.81 -1.17
C VAL A 122 11.57 25.51 -2.10
N LEU A 123 11.09 26.19 -3.14
CA LEU A 123 11.91 26.80 -4.20
C LEU A 123 12.16 28.30 -3.99
N VAL A 124 11.32 28.99 -3.23
CA VAL A 124 11.62 30.34 -2.75
C VAL A 124 12.89 30.25 -1.88
N PRO A 125 13.91 31.10 -2.09
CA PRO A 125 15.12 31.13 -1.27
C PRO A 125 14.83 31.51 0.19
#